data_AF-A0A7C1VTS3-F1
#
_entry.id   AF-A0A7C1VTS3-F1
#
_cell.length_a   1.000
_cell.length_b   1.000
_cell.length_c   1.000
_cell.angle_alpha   90.00
_cell.angle_beta   90.00
_cell.angle_gamma   90.00
#
_symmetry.space_group_name_H-M   'P 1'
#
loop_
_entity.id
_entity.type
_entity.pdbx_description
1 polymer ?
#
loop_
_entity_poly.entity_id
_entity_poly.type
_entity_poly.pdbx_seq_one_letter_code
_entity_poly.pdbx_strand_id
1 'polypeptide(L)'
;MNILRKRDLSMFYFAKGLFDPFSFVTVVDAYPGEDMEIPTISVLAREVDSVSHELGNRIGLDNRFWSIDVYAENKDQRDEFAYLILDELKNGVPVFDYDEGFPPSTSPTRIGTLEALDIGLYPVYVFPDLVKKLYWRMRVSFVVRYHSN
;
A
#
# COMPACT_ATOMS: atom_id res chain seq x y z
N MET A 1 4.61 -18.30 -9.91
CA MET A 1 5.03 -17.49 -8.74
C MET A 1 4.12 -17.73 -7.54
N ASN A 2 4.61 -17.63 -6.29
CA ASN A 2 3.78 -17.78 -5.07
C ASN A 2 2.67 -16.69 -5.03
N ILE A 3 1.43 -17.06 -4.64
CA ILE A 3 0.29 -16.13 -4.52
C ILE A 3 0.60 -14.92 -3.65
N LEU A 4 1.39 -15.07 -2.59
CA LEU A 4 1.80 -13.96 -1.72
C LEU A 4 2.56 -12.87 -2.51
N ARG A 5 3.47 -13.29 -3.38
CA ARG A 5 4.22 -12.38 -4.24
C ARG A 5 3.32 -11.73 -5.29
N LYS A 6 2.30 -12.43 -5.80
CA LYS A 6 1.29 -11.84 -6.70
C LYS A 6 0.48 -10.75 -5.98
N ARG A 7 0.08 -11.00 -4.72
CA ARG A 7 -0.60 -10.00 -3.87
C ARG A 7 0.28 -8.77 -3.61
N ASP A 8 1.57 -8.96 -3.31
CA ASP A 8 2.52 -7.85 -3.08
C ASP A 8 2.67 -6.97 -4.33
N LEU A 9 2.89 -7.59 -5.48
CA LEU A 9 2.99 -6.87 -6.75
C LEU A 9 1.69 -6.15 -7.09
N SER A 10 0.53 -6.77 -6.87
CA SER A 10 -0.77 -6.13 -7.10
C SER A 10 -0.97 -4.90 -6.23
N MET A 11 -0.55 -4.92 -4.96
CA MET A 11 -0.62 -3.74 -4.10
C MET A 11 0.30 -2.61 -4.59
N PHE A 12 1.51 -2.95 -5.01
CA PHE A 12 2.44 -1.97 -5.59
C PHE A 12 1.91 -1.35 -6.89
N TYR A 13 1.45 -2.17 -7.84
CA TYR A 13 0.90 -1.68 -9.10
C TYR A 13 -0.43 -0.95 -8.94
N PHE A 14 -1.21 -1.29 -7.90
CA PHE A 14 -2.40 -0.52 -7.51
C PHE A 14 -2.01 0.91 -7.11
N ALA A 15 -1.05 1.08 -6.19
CA ALA A 15 -0.59 2.42 -5.82
C ALA A 15 0.03 3.14 -7.02
N LYS A 16 0.83 2.43 -7.84
CA LYS A 16 1.42 3.01 -9.05
C LYS A 16 0.35 3.50 -10.03
N GLY A 17 -0.71 2.74 -10.25
CA GLY A 17 -1.83 3.13 -11.12
C GLY A 17 -2.63 4.29 -10.55
N LEU A 18 -2.83 4.33 -9.23
CA LEU A 18 -3.53 5.43 -8.55
C LEU A 18 -2.82 6.77 -8.73
N PHE A 19 -1.48 6.75 -8.71
CA PHE A 19 -0.66 7.95 -8.80
C PHE A 19 -0.08 8.22 -10.21
N ASP A 20 -0.41 7.39 -11.22
CA ASP A 20 0.01 7.58 -12.62
C ASP A 20 -0.34 8.97 -13.20
N PRO A 21 -1.50 9.60 -12.85
CA PRO A 21 -1.80 10.96 -13.28
C PRO A 21 -0.87 12.05 -12.71
N PHE A 22 -0.13 11.74 -11.64
CA PHE A 22 0.74 12.68 -10.93
C PHE A 22 2.20 12.35 -11.22
N SER A 23 2.71 12.81 -12.37
CA SER A 23 4.09 12.51 -12.82
C SER A 23 5.20 12.98 -11.87
N PHE A 24 4.89 13.88 -10.94
CA PHE A 24 5.79 14.37 -9.90
C PHE A 24 5.76 13.53 -8.60
N VAL A 25 4.88 12.51 -8.52
CA VAL A 25 4.80 11.58 -7.39
C VAL A 25 5.63 10.36 -7.68
N THR A 26 6.55 10.03 -6.77
CA THR A 26 7.31 8.79 -6.84
C THR A 26 6.61 7.69 -6.05
N VAL A 27 6.48 6.48 -6.61
CA VAL A 27 5.92 5.32 -5.92
C VAL A 27 6.98 4.24 -5.74
N VAL A 28 7.20 3.80 -4.50
CA VAL A 28 8.23 2.81 -4.13
C VAL A 28 7.63 1.65 -3.33
N ASP A 29 8.23 0.47 -3.43
CA ASP A 29 7.86 -0.76 -2.71
C ASP A 29 8.70 -0.99 -1.44
N ALA A 30 9.31 0.07 -0.90
CA ALA A 30 10.18 0.02 0.27
C ALA A 30 10.09 1.30 1.09
N TYR A 31 10.64 1.27 2.31
CA TYR A 31 10.81 2.49 3.09
C TYR A 31 11.81 3.40 2.35
N PRO A 32 11.44 4.66 2.07
CA PRO A 32 12.29 5.53 1.28
C PRO A 32 13.55 5.94 2.07
N GLY A 33 14.71 5.90 1.40
CA GLY A 33 16.01 6.22 2.00
C GLY A 33 16.24 7.72 2.22
N GLU A 34 17.46 8.09 2.59
CA GLU A 34 17.83 9.50 2.84
C GLU A 34 17.63 10.41 1.62
N ASP A 35 17.80 9.88 0.41
CA ASP A 35 17.68 10.61 -0.86
C ASP A 35 16.25 10.60 -1.43
N MET A 36 15.23 10.48 -0.57
CA MET A 36 13.83 10.45 -0.98
C MET A 36 13.38 11.75 -1.68
N GLU A 37 12.76 11.60 -2.84
CA GLU A 37 12.03 12.66 -3.53
C GLU A 37 10.66 12.91 -2.89
N ILE A 38 10.16 14.14 -2.90
CA ILE A 38 8.85 14.44 -2.34
C ILE A 38 8.02 15.06 -3.47
N PRO A 39 6.75 14.63 -3.66
CA PRO A 39 6.05 13.60 -2.90
C PRO A 39 6.45 12.16 -3.24
N THR A 40 6.46 11.29 -2.23
CA THR A 40 6.67 9.84 -2.37
C THR A 40 5.56 9.06 -1.71
N ILE A 41 5.11 7.98 -2.35
CA ILE A 41 4.19 6.99 -1.83
C ILE A 41 4.95 5.68 -1.65
N SER A 42 5.00 5.18 -0.42
CA SER A 42 5.70 3.95 -0.07
C SER A 42 4.69 2.87 0.26
N VAL A 43 4.77 1.72 -0.40
CA VAL A 43 3.91 0.57 -0.18
C VAL A 43 4.70 -0.52 0.56
N LEU A 44 4.20 -0.95 1.72
CA LEU A 44 4.90 -1.90 2.58
C LEU A 44 3.94 -3.00 3.06
N ALA A 45 4.31 -4.26 2.82
CA ALA A 45 3.73 -5.38 3.54
C ALA A 45 4.32 -5.40 4.95
N ARG A 46 3.48 -5.47 5.97
CA ARG A 46 3.91 -5.53 7.37
C ARG A 46 3.89 -6.97 7.85
N GLU A 47 5.03 -7.43 8.33
CA GLU A 47 5.09 -8.64 9.14
C GLU A 47 4.50 -8.32 10.52
N VAL A 48 3.62 -9.19 11.01
CA VAL A 48 3.09 -9.12 12.36
C VAL A 48 3.54 -10.39 13.07
N ASP A 49 4.38 -10.23 14.09
CA ASP A 49 5.03 -11.34 14.79
C ASP A 49 4.04 -12.31 15.44
N SER A 50 2.84 -11.84 15.79
CA SER A 50 1.74 -12.69 16.24
C SER A 50 0.40 -11.94 16.17
N VAL A 51 -0.62 -12.57 15.59
CA VAL A 51 -2.02 -12.13 15.72
C VAL A 51 -2.74 -13.16 16.58
N SER A 52 -3.40 -12.70 17.66
CA SER A 52 -4.24 -13.57 18.45
C SER A 52 -5.47 -13.94 17.64
N HIS A 53 -5.67 -15.24 17.39
CA HIS A 53 -6.87 -15.76 16.75
C HIS A 53 -7.68 -16.57 17.75
N GLU A 54 -9.01 -16.46 17.68
CA GLU A 54 -9.89 -17.35 18.42
C GLU A 54 -9.81 -18.77 17.86
N LEU A 55 -9.74 -19.76 18.74
CA LEU A 55 -9.75 -21.18 18.39
C LEU A 55 -11.07 -21.51 17.67
N GLY A 56 -11.00 -21.75 16.36
CA GLY A 56 -12.15 -22.01 15.49
C GLY A 56 -12.32 -20.99 14.35
N ASN A 57 -11.71 -19.80 14.46
CA ASN A 57 -11.75 -18.79 13.41
C ASN A 57 -10.61 -19.00 12.38
N ARG A 58 -10.85 -19.89 11.41
CA ARG A 58 -9.90 -20.16 10.32
C ARG A 58 -9.79 -19.04 9.29
N ILE A 59 -10.75 -18.11 9.26
CA ILE A 59 -10.81 -17.02 8.27
C ILE A 59 -9.73 -15.97 8.54
N GLY A 60 -9.36 -15.76 9.80
CA GLY A 60 -8.31 -14.78 10.18
C GLY A 60 -6.89 -15.17 9.79
N LEU A 61 -6.63 -16.44 9.44
CA LEU A 61 -5.26 -16.95 9.19
C LEU A 61 -4.65 -16.50 7.86
N ASP A 62 -5.46 -16.04 6.88
CA ASP A 62 -4.99 -15.51 5.60
C ASP A 62 -5.00 -13.96 5.56
N ASN A 63 -5.27 -13.32 6.71
CA ASN A 63 -5.20 -11.87 6.81
C ASN A 63 -3.73 -11.44 6.78
N ARG A 64 -3.43 -10.40 6.01
CA ARG A 64 -2.10 -9.79 5.99
C ARG A 64 -2.21 -8.28 6.08
N PHE A 65 -1.21 -7.69 6.73
CA PHE A 65 -1.20 -6.28 7.08
C PHE A 65 -0.40 -5.52 6.04
N TRP A 66 -0.93 -4.38 5.62
CA TRP A 66 -0.24 -3.46 4.74
C TRP A 66 -0.26 -2.07 5.32
N SER A 67 0.73 -1.29 4.89
CA SER A 67 0.73 0.15 5.07
C SER A 67 1.15 0.83 3.79
N ILE A 68 0.43 1.90 3.44
CA ILE A 68 0.84 2.85 2.41
C ILE A 68 1.17 4.15 3.13
N ASP A 69 2.45 4.54 3.08
CA ASP A 69 2.96 5.77 3.69
C ASP A 69 3.02 6.87 2.61
N VAL A 70 2.39 8.01 2.88
CA VAL A 70 2.42 9.23 2.06
C VAL A 70 3.46 10.18 2.64
N TYR A 71 4.43 10.58 1.84
CA TYR A 71 5.43 11.60 2.16
C TYR A 71 5.19 12.80 1.23
N ALA A 72 4.84 13.96 1.78
CA ALA A 72 4.40 15.12 1.00
C ALA A 72 5.11 16.42 1.41
N GLU A 73 5.07 17.42 0.53
CA GLU A 73 5.72 18.73 0.75
C GLU A 73 4.96 19.57 1.77
N ASN A 74 3.65 19.41 1.81
CA ASN A 74 2.76 20.17 2.67
C ASN A 74 1.61 19.29 3.19
N LYS A 75 0.89 19.81 4.17
CA LYS A 75 -0.20 19.11 4.85
C LYS A 75 -1.37 18.78 3.92
N ASP A 76 -1.73 19.70 3.03
CA ASP A 76 -2.89 19.54 2.16
C ASP A 76 -2.64 18.43 1.13
N GLN A 77 -1.46 18.42 0.50
CA GLN A 77 -1.03 17.35 -0.40
C GLN A 77 -0.97 15.99 0.30
N ARG A 78 -0.47 15.94 1.54
CA ARG A 78 -0.48 14.72 2.36
C ARG A 78 -1.90 14.19 2.54
N ASP A 79 -2.82 15.06 2.94
CA ASP A 79 -4.20 14.68 3.27
C ASP A 79 -4.95 14.26 2.00
N GLU A 80 -4.80 14.99 0.90
CA GLU A 80 -5.39 14.66 -0.41
C GLU A 80 -4.97 13.26 -0.88
N PHE A 81 -3.67 12.97 -0.89
CA PHE A 81 -3.16 11.66 -1.31
C PHE A 81 -3.57 10.54 -0.36
N ALA A 82 -3.62 10.80 0.95
CA ALA A 82 -4.07 9.81 1.92
C ALA A 82 -5.56 9.48 1.78
N TYR A 83 -6.41 10.49 1.54
CA TYR A 83 -7.83 10.28 1.30
C TYR A 83 -8.08 9.58 -0.05
N LEU A 84 -7.32 9.92 -1.09
CA LEU A 84 -7.37 9.21 -2.37
C LEU A 84 -7.09 7.71 -2.19
N ILE A 85 -6.04 7.35 -1.44
CA ILE A 85 -5.73 5.95 -1.12
C ILE A 85 -6.88 5.31 -0.33
N LEU A 86 -7.40 6.00 0.69
CA LEU A 86 -8.51 5.50 1.52
C LEU A 86 -9.74 5.18 0.67
N ASP A 87 -10.11 6.09 -0.23
CA ASP A 87 -11.31 5.95 -1.05
C ASP A 87 -11.16 4.81 -2.06
N GLU A 88 -9.99 4.65 -2.67
CA GLU A 88 -9.78 3.53 -3.59
C GLU A 88 -9.65 2.17 -2.91
N LEU A 89 -9.11 2.12 -1.69
CA LEU A 89 -9.06 0.86 -0.91
C LEU A 89 -10.46 0.31 -0.61
N LYS A 90 -11.50 1.17 -0.54
CA LYS A 90 -12.89 0.73 -0.36
C LYS A 90 -13.42 -0.09 -1.55
N ASN A 91 -12.84 0.10 -2.74
CA ASN A 91 -13.21 -0.65 -3.95
C ASN A 91 -12.55 -2.04 -4.02
N GLY A 92 -11.58 -2.31 -3.12
CA GLY A 92 -10.74 -3.50 -3.15
C GLY A 92 -9.64 -3.41 -4.20
N VAL A 93 -8.56 -4.16 -3.97
CA VAL A 93 -7.39 -4.17 -4.85
C VAL A 93 -7.40 -5.43 -5.71
N PRO A 94 -7.53 -5.34 -7.05
CA PRO A 94 -7.51 -6.52 -7.92
C PRO A 94 -6.15 -7.22 -7.85
N VAL A 95 -6.16 -8.55 -7.79
CA VAL A 95 -4.95 -9.40 -7.82
C VAL A 95 -4.78 -9.98 -9.20
N PHE A 96 -3.57 -9.86 -9.75
CA PHE A 96 -3.25 -10.27 -11.12
C PHE A 96 -2.21 -11.39 -11.19
N ASP A 97 -2.24 -12.14 -12.29
CA ASP A 97 -1.25 -13.16 -12.60
C ASP A 97 -0.02 -12.59 -13.31
N TYR A 98 0.95 -12.14 -12.51
CA TYR A 98 2.21 -11.64 -13.05
C TYR A 98 3.17 -12.75 -13.55
N ASP A 99 2.79 -14.03 -13.54
CA ASP A 99 3.52 -15.03 -14.32
C ASP A 99 3.34 -14.79 -15.84
N GLU A 100 2.28 -14.07 -16.24
CA GLU A 100 2.02 -13.69 -17.64
C GLU A 100 2.85 -12.50 -18.12
N GLY A 101 3.36 -11.67 -17.20
CA GLY A 101 4.11 -10.46 -17.48
C GLY A 101 3.70 -9.28 -16.60
N PHE A 102 4.28 -8.11 -16.87
CA PHE A 102 4.10 -6.89 -16.07
C PHE A 102 3.54 -5.73 -16.92
N PRO A 103 2.71 -4.86 -16.33
CA PRO A 103 2.33 -3.60 -16.96
C PRO A 103 3.54 -2.67 -17.16
N PRO A 104 3.54 -1.84 -18.23
CA PRO A 104 2.50 -1.71 -19.25
C PRO A 104 2.62 -2.70 -20.42
N SER A 105 3.71 -3.49 -20.48
CA SER A 105 3.97 -4.42 -21.59
C SER A 105 2.96 -5.56 -21.71
N THR A 106 2.34 -5.94 -20.59
CA THR A 106 1.34 -7.00 -20.52
C THR A 106 0.21 -6.56 -19.61
N SER A 107 -1.02 -6.94 -19.97
CA SER A 107 -2.20 -6.82 -19.11
C SER A 107 -2.50 -8.19 -18.50
N PRO A 108 -1.90 -8.53 -17.35
CA PRO A 108 -2.05 -9.85 -16.75
C PRO A 108 -3.51 -10.14 -16.35
N THR A 109 -3.88 -11.42 -16.37
CA THR A 109 -5.22 -11.89 -16.01
C THR A 109 -5.52 -11.63 -14.52
N ARG A 110 -6.72 -11.13 -14.21
CA ARG A 110 -7.17 -11.00 -12.81
C ARG A 110 -7.51 -12.37 -12.23
N ILE A 111 -6.87 -12.72 -11.13
CA ILE A 111 -7.02 -14.01 -10.42
C ILE A 111 -7.68 -13.88 -9.05
N GLY A 112 -7.96 -12.66 -8.60
CA GLY A 112 -8.66 -12.44 -7.34
C GLY A 112 -8.77 -10.97 -6.97
N THR A 113 -9.05 -10.73 -5.70
CA THR A 113 -9.22 -9.39 -5.11
C THR A 113 -8.76 -9.39 -3.66
N LEU A 114 -8.12 -8.30 -3.22
CA LEU A 114 -7.86 -8.01 -1.82
C LEU A 114 -8.93 -7.03 -1.33
N GLU A 115 -9.72 -7.47 -0.37
CA GLU A 115 -10.65 -6.62 0.36
C GLU A 115 -9.90 -5.96 1.51
N ALA A 116 -9.89 -4.63 1.58
CA ALA A 116 -9.29 -3.89 2.68
C ALA A 116 -10.25 -3.82 3.88
N LEU A 117 -9.74 -4.20 5.05
CA LEU A 117 -10.42 -4.25 6.34
C LEU A 117 -9.64 -3.39 7.34
N ASP A 118 -10.31 -2.91 8.38
CA ASP A 118 -9.69 -2.18 9.50
C ASP A 118 -8.75 -1.03 9.05
N ILE A 119 -9.20 -0.25 8.06
CA ILE A 119 -8.39 0.84 7.49
C ILE A 119 -8.28 1.97 8.51
N GLY A 120 -7.05 2.37 8.81
CA GLY A 120 -6.72 3.47 9.72
C GLY A 120 -5.78 4.49 9.07
N LEU A 121 -6.02 5.77 9.37
CA LEU A 121 -5.19 6.90 8.97
C LEU A 121 -4.42 7.43 10.18
N TYR A 122 -3.09 7.46 10.08
CA TYR A 122 -2.23 7.85 11.18
C TYR A 122 -1.26 8.95 10.73
N PRO A 123 -1.45 10.21 11.16
CA PRO A 123 -0.46 11.25 10.90
C PRO A 123 0.81 10.88 11.66
N VAL A 124 1.93 10.81 10.93
CA VAL A 124 3.23 10.49 11.54
C VAL A 124 3.96 11.80 11.74
N TYR A 125 4.14 12.17 13.00
CA TYR A 125 4.94 13.33 13.36
C TYR A 125 6.41 13.01 13.16
N VAL A 126 7.04 13.77 12.26
CA VAL A 126 8.46 13.66 11.99
C VAL A 126 9.16 14.71 12.84
N PHE A 127 10.07 14.27 13.71
CA PHE A 127 10.86 15.19 14.52
C PHE A 127 11.91 15.85 13.61
N PRO A 128 11.91 17.19 13.46
CA PRO A 128 12.83 17.90 12.58
C PRO A 128 14.30 17.56 12.80
N ASP A 129 14.68 17.28 14.05
CA ASP A 129 16.05 16.96 14.44
C ASP A 129 16.54 15.59 13.92
N LEU A 130 15.62 14.72 13.49
CA LEU A 130 15.91 13.36 13.07
C LEU A 130 15.88 13.16 11.55
N VAL A 131 15.57 14.21 10.77
CA VAL A 131 15.46 14.13 9.31
C VAL A 131 16.11 15.32 8.62
N LYS A 132 16.90 15.05 7.57
CA LYS A 132 17.53 16.08 6.76
C LYS A 132 16.53 16.88 5.90
N LYS A 133 15.37 16.29 5.60
CA LYS A 133 14.32 16.88 4.75
C LYS A 133 13.03 16.97 5.57
N LEU A 134 12.46 18.17 5.68
CA LEU A 134 11.15 18.36 6.29
C LEU A 134 10.08 17.84 5.34
N TYR A 135 9.19 16.99 5.84
CA TYR A 135 8.07 16.46 5.09
C TYR A 135 6.87 16.19 5.99
N TRP A 136 5.71 16.14 5.38
CA TRP A 136 4.45 15.77 6.02
C TRP A 136 4.18 14.30 5.73
N ARG A 137 3.90 13.52 6.78
CA ARG A 137 3.65 12.07 6.63
C ARG A 137 2.31 11.63 7.15
N MET A 138 1.64 10.79 6.37
CA MET A 138 0.44 10.04 6.77
C MET A 138 0.67 8.58 6.46
N ARG A 139 0.28 7.71 7.38
CA ARG A 139 0.23 6.27 7.15
C ARG A 139 -1.21 5.82 6.99
N VAL A 140 -1.52 5.19 5.87
CA VAL A 140 -2.73 4.39 5.68
C VAL A 140 -2.39 2.95 6.04
N SER A 141 -2.85 2.45 7.18
CA SER A 141 -2.63 1.07 7.60
C SER A 141 -3.92 0.29 7.47
N PHE A 142 -3.86 -0.94 6.99
CA PHE A 142 -5.06 -1.76 6.80
C PHE A 142 -4.70 -3.25 6.83
N VAL A 143 -5.70 -4.05 7.13
CA VAL A 143 -5.67 -5.50 6.94
C VAL A 143 -6.26 -5.78 5.57
N VAL A 144 -5.82 -6.82 4.88
CA VAL A 144 -6.55 -7.32 3.73
C VAL A 144 -6.93 -8.78 3.89
N ARG A 145 -8.04 -9.12 3.25
CA ARG A 145 -8.50 -10.48 3.02
C ARG A 145 -8.48 -10.77 1.53
N TYR A 146 -7.91 -11.90 1.14
CA TYR A 146 -7.88 -12.31 -0.26
C TYR A 146 -9.12 -13.15 -0.62
N HIS A 147 -9.69 -12.83 -1.76
CA HIS A 147 -10.77 -13.59 -2.41
C HIS A 147 -10.25 -14.09 -3.76
N SER A 148 -10.24 -15.40 -3.97
CA SER A 148 -9.98 -15.98 -5.29
C SER A 148 -11.20 -15.77 -6.20
N ASN A 149 -10.95 -15.54 -7.48
CA ASN A 149 -12.01 -15.56 -8.50
C ASN A 149 -12.54 -16.98 -8.73
#